data_AF-A0A7T1BYB1-F1
#
_entry.id   AF-A0A7T1BYB1-F1
#
_cell.length_a   1.000
_cell.length_b   1.000
_cell.length_c   1.000
_cell.angle_alpha   90.00
_cell.angle_beta   90.00
_cell.angle_gamma   90.00
#
_symmetry.space_group_name_H-M   'P 1'
#
loop_
_entity.id
_entity.type
_entity.pdbx_description
1 polymer ?
#
loop_
_entity_poly.entity_id
_entity_poly.type
_entity_poly.pdbx_seq_one_letter_code
_entity_poly.pdbx_strand_id
1 'polypeptide(L)' 'MMAVNSDPEEVRKRAMSDPEVQQILKDPAMRMILEQMQTDPRALQDHLKNPDIASKIQKLLQSGLISIR' A
#
# COMPACT_ATOMS: atom_id res chain seq x y z
N MET A 1 17.72 -15.44 -17.34
CA MET A 1 16.28 -15.32 -17.65
C MET A 1 15.51 -15.37 -16.34
N MET A 2 15.17 -14.24 -15.71
CA MET A 2 14.25 -14.22 -14.56
C MET A 2 13.44 -12.92 -14.63
N ALA A 3 12.55 -12.85 -15.61
CA ALA A 3 11.43 -11.91 -15.52
C ALA A 3 10.56 -12.44 -14.40
N VAL A 4 10.67 -11.83 -13.23
CA VAL A 4 9.79 -12.07 -12.09
C VAL A 4 8.42 -11.52 -12.50
N ASN A 5 7.71 -12.32 -13.28
CA ASN A 5 6.30 -12.15 -13.55
C ASN A 5 5.61 -12.52 -12.24
N SER A 6 5.75 -11.63 -11.25
CA SER A 6 5.21 -11.84 -9.92
C SER A 6 3.71 -11.85 -10.11
N ASP A 7 3.13 -13.05 -10.11
CA ASP A 7 1.70 -13.24 -10.18
C ASP A 7 1.06 -12.32 -9.12
N PRO A 8 0.11 -11.45 -9.49
CA PRO A 8 -0.60 -10.61 -8.53
C PRO A 8 -1.10 -11.37 -7.31
N GLU A 9 -1.47 -12.66 -7.48
CA GLU A 9 -1.84 -13.54 -6.37
C GLU A 9 -0.70 -13.82 -5.41
N GLU A 10 0.51 -14.11 -5.90
CA GLU A 10 1.69 -14.38 -5.08
C GLU A 10 2.18 -13.13 -4.35
N VAL A 11 2.13 -11.97 -5.02
CA VAL A 11 2.41 -10.67 -4.39
C VAL A 11 1.43 -10.42 -3.26
N ARG A 12 0.12 -10.63 -3.51
CA ARG A 12 -0.92 -10.47 -2.50
C ARG A 12 -0.71 -11.42 -1.33
N LYS A 13 -0.46 -12.71 -1.57
CA LYS A 13 -0.18 -13.69 -0.50
C LYS A 13 1.02 -13.28 0.34
N ARG A 14 2.13 -12.91 -0.30
CA ARG A 14 3.35 -12.50 0.39
C ARG A 14 3.12 -11.27 1.26
N ALA A 15 2.42 -10.27 0.72
CA ALA A 15 2.11 -9.06 1.45
C ALA A 15 1.12 -9.32 2.60
N MET A 16 0.13 -10.19 2.40
CA MET A 16 -0.79 -10.61 3.48
C MET A 16 -0.08 -11.42 4.56
N SER A 17 1.06 -12.04 4.28
CA SER A 17 1.88 -12.72 5.30
C SER A 17 2.71 -11.76 6.15
N ASP A 18 2.85 -10.49 5.77
CA ASP A 18 3.58 -9.49 6.54
C ASP A 18 2.69 -8.90 7.66
N PRO A 19 3.05 -9.07 8.95
CA PRO A 19 2.26 -8.55 10.07
C PRO A 19 2.08 -7.03 10.04
N GLU A 20 3.08 -6.28 9.56
CA GLU A 20 3.00 -4.82 9.44
C GLU A 20 1.98 -4.43 8.37
N VAL A 21 2.01 -5.10 7.21
CA VAL A 21 1.01 -4.90 6.15
C VAL A 21 -0.39 -5.19 6.68
N GLN A 22 -0.57 -6.29 7.40
CA GLN A 22 -1.87 -6.62 8.00
C GLN A 22 -2.34 -5.53 8.98
N GLN A 23 -1.44 -4.98 9.81
CA GLN A 23 -1.78 -3.90 10.72
C GLN A 23 -2.16 -2.63 9.97
N ILE A 24 -1.44 -2.30 8.91
CA ILE A 24 -1.73 -1.14 8.05
C ILE A 24 -3.11 -1.28 7.40
N LEU A 25 -3.47 -2.46 6.90
CA LEU A 25 -4.78 -2.72 6.28
C LEU A 25 -5.94 -2.75 7.30
N LYS A 26 -5.64 -2.95 8.58
CA LYS A 26 -6.60 -2.84 9.68
C LYS A 26 -6.81 -1.40 10.15
N ASP A 27 -5.90 -0.50 9.80
CA ASP A 27 -6.00 0.91 10.17
C ASP A 27 -7.17 1.59 9.44
N PRO A 28 -8.15 2.16 10.16
CA PRO A 28 -9.28 2.85 9.53
C PRO A 28 -8.83 4.08 8.74
N ALA A 29 -7.81 4.81 9.19
CA ALA A 29 -7.31 5.98 8.47
C ALA A 29 -6.68 5.56 7.13
N MET A 30 -5.95 4.44 7.12
CA MET A 30 -5.37 3.92 5.88
C MET A 30 -6.45 3.51 4.87
N ARG A 31 -7.52 2.86 5.31
CA ARG A 31 -8.64 2.50 4.43
C ARG A 31 -9.25 3.73 3.78
N MET A 32 -9.51 4.78 4.56
CA MET A 32 -10.02 6.05 4.04
C MET A 32 -9.07 6.67 3.01
N ILE A 33 -7.76 6.65 3.27
CA ILE A 33 -6.76 7.19 2.34
C ILE A 33 -6.73 6.38 1.04
N LEU A 34 -6.78 5.05 1.12
CA LEU A 34 -6.80 4.18 -0.07
C LEU A 34 -8.07 4.40 -0.91
N GLU A 35 -9.24 4.58 -0.27
CA GLU A 35 -10.48 4.96 -0.95
C GLU A 35 -10.37 6.35 -1.58
N GLN A 36 -9.88 7.33 -0.82
CA GLN A 36 -9.72 8.70 -1.31
C GLN A 36 -8.73 8.76 -2.47
N MET A 37 -7.65 7.98 -2.46
CA MET A 37 -6.68 7.87 -3.54
C MET A 37 -7.30 7.38 -4.86
N GLN A 38 -8.33 6.52 -4.80
CA GLN A 38 -9.06 6.09 -6.01
C GLN A 38 -9.87 7.23 -6.62
N THR A 39 -10.38 8.14 -5.79
CA THR A 39 -11.21 9.28 -6.23
C THR A 39 -10.41 10.55 -6.55
N ASP A 40 -9.38 10.84 -5.75
CA ASP A 40 -8.52 12.01 -5.87
C ASP A 40 -7.08 11.64 -5.45
N PRO A 41 -6.23 11.24 -6.40
CA PRO A 41 -4.84 10.91 -6.12
C PRO A 41 -4.02 12.11 -5.62
N ARG A 42 -4.53 13.34 -5.73
CA ARG A 42 -3.84 14.53 -5.18
C ARG A 42 -3.98 14.62 -3.66
N ALA A 43 -5.11 14.19 -3.11
CA ALA A 43 -5.33 14.17 -1.66
C ALA A 43 -4.32 13.25 -0.94
N LEU A 44 -3.83 12.21 -1.62
CA LEU A 44 -2.76 11.36 -1.12
C LEU A 44 -1.49 12.18 -0.78
N GLN A 45 -1.15 13.19 -1.58
CA GLN A 45 0.05 14.00 -1.35
C GLN A 45 0.00 14.74 -0.02
N ASP A 46 -1.18 15.19 0.40
CA ASP A 46 -1.37 15.81 1.71
C ASP A 46 -1.23 14.80 2.84
N HIS A 47 -1.78 13.59 2.67
CA HIS A 47 -1.63 12.50 3.64
C HIS A 47 -0.18 12.05 3.79
N LEU A 48 0.61 12.07 2.71
CA LEU A 48 2.05 11.74 2.73
C LEU A 48 2.89 12.76 3.50
N LYS A 49 2.35 13.96 3.82
CA LYS A 49 3.03 14.89 4.74
C LYS A 49 3.09 14.36 6.17
N ASN A 50 2.21 13.42 6.53
CA ASN A 50 2.29 12.72 7.79
C ASN A 50 3.33 11.57 7.68
N PRO A 51 4.42 11.61 8.47
CA PRO A 51 5.47 10.59 8.39
C PRO A 51 4.95 9.18 8.69
N ASP A 52 3.98 9.03 9.60
CA ASP A 52 3.40 7.72 9.92
C ASP A 52 2.66 7.14 8.71
N ILE A 53 1.88 7.96 8.02
CA ILE A 53 1.16 7.53 6.81
C ILE A 53 2.14 7.23 5.68
N ALA A 54 3.15 8.08 5.49
CA ALA A 54 4.17 7.88 4.48
C ALA A 54 4.89 6.54 4.66
N SER A 55 5.30 6.20 5.88
CA SER A 55 5.92 4.91 6.19
C SER A 55 5.00 3.73 5.89
N LYS A 56 3.71 3.83 6.25
CA LYS A 56 2.73 2.77 5.97
C LYS A 56 2.51 2.56 4.47
N ILE A 57 2.37 3.65 3.70
CA ILE A 57 2.18 3.55 2.25
C ILE A 57 3.45 3.03 1.56
N GLN A 58 4.62 3.47 1.99
CA GLN A 58 5.89 2.94 1.50
C GLN A 58 5.99 1.43 1.74
N LYS A 59 5.57 0.93 2.91
CA LYS A 59 5.55 -0.50 3.20
C LYS A 59 4.61 -1.26 2.26
N LEU A 60 3.42 -0.71 2.02
CA LEU A 60 2.48 -1.32 1.09
C LEU A 60 3.00 -1.30 -0.38
N LEU A 61 3.70 -0.25 -0.80
CA LEU A 61 4.38 -0.19 -2.10
C LEU A 61 5.48 -1.23 -2.22
N GLN A 62 6.33 -1.37 -1.19
CA GLN A 62 7.38 -2.39 -1.13
C GLN A 62 6.82 -3.81 -1.16
N SER A 63 5.64 -4.00 -0.56
CA SER A 63 4.94 -5.28 -0.59
C SER A 63 4.33 -5.61 -1.97
N GLY A 64 4.24 -4.62 -2.86
CA GLY A 64 3.61 -4.76 -4.18
C GLY A 64 2.08 -4.79 -4.15
N LEU A 65 1.44 -4.59 -2.98
CA LEU A 65 -0.03 -4.51 -2.86
C LEU A 65 -0.63 -3.28 -3.51
N ILE A 66 0.10 -2.16 -3.45
CA ILE A 66 -0.28 -0.93 -4.14
C ILE A 66 0.86 -0.49 -5.04
N SER A 67 0.47 0.20 -6.09
CA SER A 67 1.38 0.86 -7.03
C SER A 67 0.83 2.25 -7.27
N ILE A 68 1.64 3.26 -6.96
CA ILE A 68 1.36 4.64 -7.37
C ILE A 68 1.88 4.74 -8.81
N ARG A 69 0.99 5.04 -9.76
CA ARG A 69 1.35 5.33 -11.15
C ARG A 69 1.07 6.79 -11.48
#